data_AF-A0A0L7LV18-F1
#
_entry.id   AF-A0A0L7LV18-F1
#
_cell.length_a   1.000
_cell.length_b   1.000
_cell.length_c   1.000
_cell.angle_alpha   90.00
_cell.angle_beta   90.00
_cell.angle_gamma   90.00
#
_symmetry.space_group_name_H-M   'P 1'
#
loop_
_entity.id
_entity.type
_entity.pdbx_description
1 polymer ?
#
loop_
_entity_poly.entity_id
_entity_poly.type
_entity_poly.pdbx_seq_one_letter_code
_entity_poly.pdbx_strand_id
1 'polypeptide(L)'
;MAYQTILQEYMLIPPVTRAYTTACVVTTLAVQLDLVSPFQLYFNPILILKKFQLWRLITTFLFFGNLGFNFFFNMIFTYRYCRMLEEGSFRGRTADFVVMFMFGGVLMILCAFFVNLLFLGQAFTIMIVYVWSRRNIFIRMNFFGLMNFQAPYLPWVLLGFSVLLGNAISVDL
;
A
#
# COMPACT_ATOMS: atom_id res chain seq x y z
N MET A 1 -14.90 17.94 22.06
CA MET A 1 -13.51 17.64 22.50
C MET A 1 -12.90 16.51 21.67
N ALA A 2 -13.44 15.27 21.70
CA ALA A 2 -12.88 14.14 20.93
C ALA A 2 -12.80 14.35 19.40
N TYR A 3 -13.80 14.99 18.78
CA TYR A 3 -13.77 15.28 17.33
C TYR A 3 -12.62 16.22 16.93
N GLN A 4 -12.29 17.20 17.78
CA GLN A 4 -11.17 18.11 17.53
C GLN A 4 -9.83 17.39 17.67
N THR A 5 -9.70 16.46 18.62
CA THR A 5 -8.52 15.62 18.77
C THR A 5 -8.29 14.75 17.53
N ILE A 6 -9.36 14.12 16.99
CA ILE A 6 -9.26 13.30 15.77
C ILE A 6 -8.90 14.15 14.56
N LEU A 7 -9.49 15.35 14.41
CA LEU A 7 -9.15 16.25 13.31
C LEU A 7 -7.72 16.77 13.40
N GLN A 8 -7.22 17.04 14.60
CA GLN A 8 -5.82 17.45 14.80
C GLN A 8 -4.87 16.30 14.44
N GLU A 9 -5.12 15.09 14.93
CA GLU A 9 -4.36 13.90 14.54
C GLU A 9 -4.39 13.68 13.02
N TYR A 10 -5.53 13.88 12.37
CA TYR A 10 -5.67 13.77 10.92
C TYR A 10 -4.94 14.87 10.15
N MET A 11 -4.84 16.07 10.71
CA MET A 11 -4.08 17.20 10.12
C MET A 11 -2.57 17.06 10.36
N LEU A 12 -2.15 16.30 11.37
CA LEU A 12 -0.74 15.96 11.60
C LEU A 12 -0.22 14.92 10.60
N ILE A 13 -1.10 14.12 9.99
CA ILE A 13 -0.72 13.17 8.94
C ILE A 13 -0.29 13.96 7.70
N PRO A 14 0.86 13.64 7.10
CA PRO A 14 1.33 14.34 5.93
C PRO A 14 0.40 14.09 4.72
N PRO A 15 0.31 15.06 3.79
CA PRO A 15 -0.81 15.18 2.86
C PRO A 15 -0.96 13.99 1.91
N VAL A 16 0.15 13.40 1.44
CA VAL A 16 0.10 12.29 0.47
C VAL A 16 -0.27 10.99 1.17
N THR A 17 0.34 10.71 2.32
CA THR A 17 -0.02 9.54 3.15
C THR A 17 -1.50 9.56 3.52
N ARG A 18 -2.02 10.74 3.89
CA ARG A 18 -3.43 10.94 4.24
C ARG A 18 -4.38 10.70 3.06
N ALA A 19 -4.07 11.26 1.91
CA ALA A 19 -4.87 11.05 0.70
C ALA A 19 -4.88 9.57 0.30
N TYR A 20 -3.74 8.89 0.39
CA TYR A 20 -3.63 7.48 0.06
C TYR A 20 -4.41 6.59 1.03
N THR A 21 -4.23 6.76 2.34
CA THR A 21 -4.94 5.92 3.33
C THR A 21 -6.44 6.14 3.29
N THR A 22 -6.91 7.37 3.17
CA THR A 22 -8.35 7.63 3.03
C THR A 22 -8.91 7.01 1.78
N ALA A 23 -8.22 7.13 0.65
CA ALA A 23 -8.65 6.49 -0.58
C ALA A 23 -8.70 4.95 -0.42
N CYS A 24 -7.74 4.32 0.29
CA CYS A 24 -7.75 2.88 0.56
C CYS A 24 -8.89 2.44 1.48
N VAL A 25 -9.24 3.24 2.51
CA VAL A 25 -10.40 2.97 3.36
C VAL A 25 -11.69 3.08 2.55
N VAL A 26 -11.82 4.16 1.76
CA VAL A 26 -13.02 4.42 0.96
C VAL A 26 -13.25 3.33 -0.08
N THR A 27 -12.21 2.92 -0.81
CA THR A 27 -12.33 1.84 -1.81
C THR A 27 -12.72 0.52 -1.16
N THR A 28 -12.17 0.21 0.01
CA THR A 28 -12.48 -1.04 0.71
C THR A 28 -13.89 -1.04 1.27
N LEU A 29 -14.36 0.08 1.84
CA LEU A 29 -15.74 0.25 2.28
C LEU A 29 -16.73 0.16 1.11
N ALA A 30 -16.39 0.75 -0.04
CA ALA A 30 -17.23 0.67 -1.24
C ALA A 30 -17.41 -0.78 -1.73
N VAL A 31 -16.38 -1.61 -1.62
CA VAL A 31 -16.46 -3.04 -1.94
C VAL A 31 -17.27 -3.80 -0.88
N GLN A 32 -17.10 -3.48 0.41
CA GLN A 32 -17.84 -4.13 1.49
C GLN A 32 -19.34 -3.84 1.45
N LEU A 33 -19.73 -2.63 1.02
CA LEU A 33 -21.13 -2.23 0.87
C LEU A 33 -21.77 -2.80 -0.41
N ASP A 34 -21.09 -3.71 -1.12
CA ASP A 34 -21.49 -4.29 -2.41
C ASP A 34 -21.83 -3.24 -3.48
N LEU A 35 -21.37 -1.98 -3.32
CA LEU A 35 -21.52 -0.93 -4.33
C LEU A 35 -20.66 -1.23 -5.56
N VAL A 36 -19.56 -1.98 -5.38
CA VAL A 36 -18.65 -2.42 -6.44
C VAL A 36 -18.30 -3.89 -6.23
N SER A 37 -18.62 -4.73 -7.21
CA SER A 37 -18.28 -6.15 -7.15
C SER A 37 -16.75 -6.36 -7.18
N PRO A 38 -16.20 -7.23 -6.32
CA PRO A 38 -14.78 -7.62 -6.38
C PRO A 38 -14.37 -8.13 -7.77
N PHE A 39 -15.30 -8.75 -8.51
CA PHE A 39 -15.10 -9.24 -9.87
C PHE A 39 -14.85 -8.14 -10.91
N GLN A 40 -15.34 -6.92 -10.68
CA GLN A 40 -15.08 -5.76 -11.54
C GLN A 40 -13.74 -5.07 -11.22
N LEU A 41 -13.17 -5.35 -10.05
CA LEU A 41 -11.88 -4.85 -9.57
C LEU A 41 -10.70 -5.72 -10.03
N TYR A 42 -10.95 -6.89 -10.61
CA TYR A 42 -9.90 -7.70 -11.21
C TYR A 42 -9.15 -6.93 -12.31
N PHE A 43 -7.82 -6.98 -12.22
CA PHE A 43 -6.92 -6.51 -13.25
C PHE A 43 -7.06 -7.44 -14.46
N ASN A 44 -7.92 -7.07 -15.42
CA ASN A 44 -8.02 -7.76 -16.69
C ASN A 44 -7.38 -6.87 -17.77
N PRO A 45 -6.12 -7.13 -18.17
CA PRO A 45 -5.37 -6.26 -19.08
C PRO A 45 -6.06 -6.11 -20.44
N ILE A 46 -6.85 -7.10 -20.85
CA ILE A 46 -7.59 -7.11 -22.13
C ILE A 46 -8.73 -6.08 -22.12
N LEU A 47 -9.40 -5.88 -20.97
CA LEU A 47 -10.47 -4.89 -20.82
C LEU A 47 -9.94 -3.47 -20.63
N ILE A 48 -8.77 -3.32 -19.99
CA ILE A 48 -8.14 -2.01 -19.78
C ILE A 48 -7.67 -1.42 -21.13
N LEU A 49 -7.00 -2.22 -21.96
CA LEU A 49 -6.51 -1.80 -23.28
C LEU A 49 -7.64 -1.60 -24.31
N LYS A 50 -8.68 -2.45 -24.29
CA LYS A 50 -9.79 -2.34 -25.27
C LYS A 50 -10.89 -1.35 -24.87
N LYS A 51 -11.10 -1.05 -23.58
CA LYS A 51 -12.21 -0.19 -23.11
C LYS A 51 -11.77 1.06 -22.33
N PHE A 52 -10.48 1.38 -22.24
CA PHE A 52 -9.96 2.59 -21.59
C PHE A 52 -10.49 2.80 -20.15
N GLN A 53 -10.64 1.72 -19.37
CA GLN A 53 -11.12 1.80 -17.99
C GLN A 53 -9.98 2.16 -17.03
N LEU A 54 -9.48 3.40 -17.09
CA LEU A 54 -8.37 3.91 -16.27
C LEU A 54 -8.66 3.84 -14.76
N TRP A 55 -9.93 3.90 -14.37
CA TRP A 55 -10.32 3.77 -12.96
C TRP A 55 -9.94 2.41 -12.38
N ARG A 56 -9.93 1.33 -13.18
CA ARG A 56 -9.51 -0.01 -12.71
C ARG A 56 -8.07 -0.04 -12.24
N LEU A 57 -7.18 0.66 -12.96
CA LEU A 57 -5.76 0.76 -12.60
C LEU A 57 -5.59 1.38 -11.22
N ILE A 58 -6.30 2.48 -10.98
CA ILE A 58 -6.27 3.17 -9.68
C ILE A 58 -6.88 2.26 -8.61
N THR A 59 -8.07 1.71 -8.82
CA THR A 59 -8.73 0.88 -7.80
C THR A 59 -7.94 -0.39 -7.44
N THR A 60 -7.15 -0.96 -8.36
CA THR A 60 -6.30 -2.13 -8.07
C THR A 60 -5.10 -1.84 -7.18
N PHE A 61 -4.62 -0.59 -7.13
CA PHE A 61 -3.59 -0.18 -6.16
C PHE A 61 -4.16 -0.01 -4.75
N LEU A 62 -5.42 0.40 -4.64
CA LEU A 62 -6.05 0.71 -3.37
C LEU A 62 -6.82 -0.48 -2.76
N PHE A 63 -6.93 -1.59 -3.48
CA PHE A 63 -7.64 -2.77 -3.01
C PHE A 63 -6.67 -3.80 -2.42
N PHE A 64 -6.83 -4.06 -1.13
CA PHE A 64 -5.99 -4.98 -0.35
C PHE A 64 -6.69 -6.32 -0.06
N GLY A 65 -7.85 -6.58 -0.68
CA GLY A 65 -8.65 -7.78 -0.45
C GLY A 65 -9.90 -7.51 0.41
N ASN A 66 -10.52 -8.59 0.88
CA ASN A 66 -11.71 -8.52 1.73
C ASN A 66 -11.37 -7.93 3.11
N LEU A 67 -12.36 -7.34 3.80
CA LEU A 67 -12.16 -6.83 5.17
C LEU A 67 -11.88 -7.99 6.13
N GLY A 68 -10.60 -8.19 6.43
CA GLY A 68 -10.12 -9.19 7.38
C GLY A 68 -8.81 -8.77 8.03
N PHE A 69 -8.22 -9.67 8.81
CA PHE A 69 -6.95 -9.40 9.49
C PHE A 69 -5.83 -9.00 8.53
N ASN A 70 -5.75 -9.65 7.36
CA ASN A 70 -4.75 -9.35 6.34
C ASN A 70 -4.84 -7.90 5.83
N PHE A 71 -6.05 -7.42 5.55
CA PHE A 71 -6.29 -6.03 5.16
C PHE A 71 -5.81 -5.05 6.23
N PHE A 72 -6.17 -5.30 7.48
CA PHE A 72 -5.86 -4.41 8.60
C PHE A 72 -4.36 -4.26 8.83
N PHE A 73 -3.61 -5.38 8.83
CA PHE A 73 -2.16 -5.34 8.98
C PHE A 73 -1.49 -4.61 7.82
N ASN A 74 -1.86 -4.92 6.57
CA ASN A 74 -1.28 -4.27 5.40
C ASN A 74 -1.58 -2.76 5.36
N MET A 75 -2.78 -2.36 5.77
CA MET A 75 -3.14 -0.96 5.91
C MET A 75 -2.27 -0.24 6.95
N ILE A 76 -2.09 -0.85 8.14
CA ILE A 76 -1.24 -0.28 9.20
C ILE A 76 0.21 -0.14 8.72
N PHE A 77 0.77 -1.17 8.08
CA PHE A 77 2.13 -1.12 7.56
C PHE A 77 2.26 -0.02 6.51
N THR A 78 1.35 0.02 5.54
CA THR A 78 1.40 1.03 4.49
C THR A 78 1.31 2.44 5.06
N TYR A 79 0.37 2.70 5.97
CA TYR A 79 0.24 3.98 6.64
C TYR A 79 1.52 4.38 7.39
N ARG A 80 2.06 3.48 8.21
CA ARG A 80 3.25 3.74 9.03
C ARG A 80 4.47 4.03 8.15
N TYR A 81 4.73 3.22 7.12
CA TYR A 81 5.91 3.39 6.27
C TYR A 81 5.79 4.57 5.32
N CYS A 82 4.59 4.85 4.77
CA CYS A 82 4.33 6.08 4.01
C CYS A 82 4.62 7.31 4.86
N ARG A 83 4.09 7.36 6.08
CA ARG A 83 4.32 8.48 7.01
C ARG A 83 5.80 8.64 7.32
N MET A 84 6.52 7.55 7.63
CA MET A 84 7.95 7.61 7.91
C MET A 84 8.79 8.03 6.69
N LEU A 85 8.36 7.71 5.47
CA LEU A 85 9.04 8.16 4.25
C LEU A 85 8.81 9.66 4.02
N GLU A 86 7.57 10.12 4.17
CA GLU A 86 7.15 11.51 3.91
C GLU A 86 7.68 12.48 4.99
N GLU A 87 7.62 12.12 6.28
CA GLU A 87 8.14 12.93 7.39
C GLU A 87 9.66 12.81 7.59
N GLY A 88 10.23 11.66 7.24
CA GLY A 88 11.66 11.38 7.44
C GLY A 88 12.50 11.77 6.24
N SER A 89 12.45 10.97 5.18
CA SER A 89 13.32 11.13 4.01
C SER A 89 12.94 12.27 3.06
N PHE A 90 11.67 12.68 3.05
CA PHE A 90 11.14 13.69 2.10
C PHE A 90 10.57 14.93 2.77
N ARG A 91 11.03 15.26 3.99
CA ARG A 91 10.56 16.43 4.73
C ARG A 91 10.83 17.72 3.93
N GLY A 92 9.77 18.38 3.47
CA GLY A 92 9.84 19.60 2.64
C GLY A 92 10.01 19.37 1.13
N ARG A 93 10.08 18.11 0.67
CA ARG A 93 10.15 17.72 -0.75
C ARG A 93 9.05 16.72 -1.12
N THR A 94 7.80 17.10 -0.86
CA THR A 94 6.63 16.27 -1.18
C THR A 94 6.53 15.95 -2.67
N ALA A 95 7.03 16.84 -3.55
CA ALA A 95 7.10 16.60 -4.98
C ALA A 95 7.93 15.36 -5.34
N ASP A 96 9.13 15.19 -4.75
CA ASP A 96 9.98 14.01 -5.00
C ASP A 96 9.32 12.71 -4.51
N PHE A 97 8.55 12.78 -3.40
CA PHE A 97 7.77 11.65 -2.90
C PHE A 97 6.64 11.27 -3.87
N VAL A 98 5.89 12.24 -4.38
CA VAL A 98 4.82 12.00 -5.36
C VAL A 98 5.40 11.44 -6.66
N VAL A 99 6.55 11.93 -7.12
CA VAL A 99 7.23 11.40 -8.32
C VAL A 99 7.66 9.95 -8.10
N MET A 100 8.25 9.61 -6.95
CA MET A 100 8.56 8.22 -6.60
C MET A 100 7.31 7.34 -6.61
N PHE A 101 6.22 7.85 -6.04
CA PHE A 101 4.94 7.13 -5.94
C PHE A 101 4.35 6.84 -7.34
N MET A 102 4.31 7.86 -8.19
CA MET A 102 3.83 7.75 -9.58
C MET A 102 4.73 6.85 -10.42
N PHE A 103 6.06 7.00 -10.30
CA PHE A 103 7.02 6.17 -11.02
C PHE A 103 6.89 4.70 -10.63
N GLY A 104 6.81 4.40 -9.33
CA GLY A 104 6.59 3.05 -8.82
C GLY A 104 5.25 2.46 -9.25
N GLY A 105 4.18 3.27 -9.27
CA GLY A 105 2.88 2.88 -9.80
C GLY A 105 2.92 2.53 -11.28
N VAL A 106 3.56 3.36 -12.12
CA VAL A 106 3.70 3.10 -13.56
C VAL A 106 4.50 1.83 -13.82
N LEU A 107 5.62 1.64 -13.12
CA LEU A 107 6.45 0.43 -13.24
C LEU A 107 5.66 -0.83 -12.87
N MET A 108 4.87 -0.78 -11.79
CA MET A 108 4.03 -1.90 -11.37
C MET A 108 2.91 -2.19 -12.38
N ILE A 109 2.31 -1.17 -13.00
CA ILE A 109 1.34 -1.38 -14.09
C ILE A 109 2.01 -2.09 -15.26
N LEU A 110 3.20 -1.66 -15.66
CA LEU A 110 3.95 -2.30 -16.74
C LEU A 110 4.27 -3.76 -16.41
N CYS A 111 4.78 -4.05 -15.21
CA CYS A 111 5.04 -5.42 -14.77
C CYS A 111 3.74 -6.26 -14.71
N ALA A 112 2.62 -5.67 -14.27
CA ALA A 112 1.33 -6.35 -14.20
C ALA A 112 0.81 -6.79 -15.58
N PHE A 113 1.10 -6.02 -16.64
CA PHE A 113 0.79 -6.43 -18.02
C PHE A 113 1.53 -7.70 -18.46
N PHE A 114 2.75 -7.91 -17.99
CA PHE A 114 3.55 -9.10 -18.32
C PHE A 114 3.22 -10.31 -17.43
N VAL A 115 3.00 -10.07 -16.14
CA VAL A 115 2.90 -11.13 -15.13
C VAL A 115 1.44 -11.53 -14.81
N ASN A 116 0.44 -10.79 -15.31
CA ASN A 116 -0.97 -10.98 -14.95
C ASN A 116 -1.18 -11.04 -13.42
N LEU A 117 -0.56 -10.11 -12.70
CA LEU A 117 -0.71 -10.01 -11.24
C LEU A 117 -2.16 -9.64 -10.90
N LEU A 118 -2.75 -10.42 -9.98
CA LEU A 118 -4.15 -10.28 -9.58
C LEU A 118 -4.40 -9.07 -8.66
N PHE A 119 -3.41 -8.70 -7.83
CA PHE A 119 -3.53 -7.63 -6.83
C PHE A 119 -2.25 -6.80 -6.76
N LEU A 120 -2.34 -5.50 -7.02
CA LEU A 120 -1.19 -4.59 -7.01
C LEU A 120 -0.99 -3.88 -5.67
N GLY A 121 -2.01 -3.81 -4.82
CA GLY A 121 -1.92 -3.12 -3.52
C GLY A 121 -0.83 -3.67 -2.60
N GLN A 122 -0.74 -5.00 -2.47
CA GLN A 122 0.25 -5.67 -1.62
C GLN A 122 1.68 -5.45 -2.13
N ALA A 123 1.91 -5.69 -3.42
CA ALA A 123 3.19 -5.42 -4.08
C ALA A 123 3.62 -3.95 -3.93
N PHE A 124 2.66 -3.03 -3.98
CA PHE A 124 2.91 -1.61 -3.80
C PHE A 124 3.32 -1.26 -2.36
N THR A 125 2.68 -1.87 -1.35
CA THR A 125 3.11 -1.75 0.06
C THR A 125 4.52 -2.29 0.25
N ILE A 126 4.83 -3.45 -0.31
CA ILE A 126 6.19 -4.03 -0.27
C ILE A 126 7.20 -3.09 -0.93
N MET A 127 6.85 -2.46 -2.05
CA MET A 127 7.71 -1.47 -2.71
C MET A 127 8.01 -0.26 -1.80
N ILE A 128 6.99 0.31 -1.16
CA ILE A 128 7.18 1.44 -0.23
C ILE A 128 8.05 1.03 0.95
N VAL A 129 7.77 -0.12 1.55
CA VAL A 129 8.57 -0.66 2.67
C VAL A 129 10.00 -0.89 2.22
N TYR A 130 10.21 -1.42 1.01
CA TYR A 130 11.53 -1.66 0.45
C TYR A 130 12.32 -0.36 0.28
N VAL A 131 11.72 0.68 -0.31
CA VAL A 131 12.40 1.98 -0.47
C VAL A 131 12.71 2.60 0.88
N TRP A 132 11.77 2.55 1.83
CA TRP A 132 12.00 3.02 3.19
C TRP A 132 13.16 2.30 3.87
N SER A 133 13.14 0.97 3.76
CA SER A 133 14.11 0.04 4.34
C SER A 133 15.54 0.29 3.82
N ARG A 134 15.68 0.47 2.50
CA ARG A 134 16.97 0.75 1.85
C ARG A 134 17.52 2.13 2.17
N ARG A 135 16.65 3.11 2.46
CA ARG A 135 17.09 4.44 2.90
C ARG A 135 17.51 4.48 4.37
N ASN A 136 17.01 3.55 5.19
CA ASN A 136 17.17 3.57 6.64
C ASN A 136 17.86 2.30 7.18
N ILE A 137 18.97 1.90 6.56
CA ILE A 137 19.67 0.61 6.80
C ILE A 137 20.08 0.42 8.28
N PHE A 138 20.44 1.50 8.97
CA PHE A 138 20.94 1.45 10.34
C PHE A 138 19.85 1.46 11.42
N ILE A 139 18.57 1.66 11.05
CA ILE A 139 17.46 1.69 12.00
C ILE A 139 17.08 0.27 12.38
N ARG A 140 17.13 -0.02 13.68
CA ARG A 140 16.60 -1.26 14.26
C ARG A 140 15.10 -1.06 14.51
N MET A 141 14.29 -1.97 13.95
CA MET A 141 12.85 -1.99 14.14
C MET A 141 12.47 -3.15 15.05
N ASN A 142 11.50 -2.88 15.92
CA ASN A 142 10.84 -3.91 16.70
C ASN A 142 9.47 -4.21 16.08
N PHE A 143 9.23 -5.45 15.69
CA PHE A 143 7.97 -5.92 15.12
C PHE A 143 7.12 -6.51 16.24
N PHE A 144 6.02 -5.82 16.55
CA PHE A 144 5.07 -6.20 17.61
C PHE A 144 5.70 -6.40 19.00
N GLY A 145 6.91 -5.88 19.26
CA GLY A 145 7.61 -6.08 20.53
C GLY A 145 8.27 -7.46 20.68
N LEU A 146 8.09 -8.35 19.72
CA LEU A 146 8.50 -9.76 19.77
C LEU A 146 9.83 -10.00 19.06
N MET A 147 10.07 -9.31 17.94
CA MET A 147 11.25 -9.51 17.10
C MET A 147 11.94 -8.19 16.77
N ASN A 148 13.23 -8.09 17.11
CA ASN A 148 14.08 -6.96 16.72
C ASN A 148 14.89 -7.32 15.47
N PHE A 149 14.71 -6.57 14.39
CA PHE A 149 15.49 -6.74 13.16
C PHE A 149 15.88 -5.40 12.55
N GLN A 150 16.89 -5.41 11.67
CA GLN A 150 17.29 -4.21 10.93
C GLN A 150 16.29 -3.93 9.81
N ALA A 151 16.10 -2.65 9.48
CA ALA A 151 15.20 -2.21 8.42
C ALA A 151 15.32 -3.00 7.09
N PRO A 152 16.51 -3.37 6.57
CA PRO A 152 16.68 -4.18 5.34
C PRO A 152 15.85 -5.46 5.27
N TYR A 153 15.57 -6.08 6.42
CA TYR A 153 14.87 -7.36 6.48
C TYR A 153 13.34 -7.22 6.52
N LEU A 154 12.79 -6.00 6.59
CA LEU A 154 11.35 -5.78 6.67
C LEU A 154 10.53 -6.41 5.55
N PRO A 155 10.90 -6.23 4.26
CA PRO A 155 10.14 -6.82 3.16
C PRO A 155 10.03 -8.35 3.29
N TRP A 156 11.11 -8.99 3.76
CA TRP A 156 11.14 -10.44 3.98
C TRP A 156 10.25 -10.89 5.14
N VAL A 157 10.23 -10.12 6.23
CA VAL A 157 9.35 -10.40 7.38
C VAL A 157 7.89 -10.21 6.99
N LEU A 158 7.57 -9.18 6.20
CA LEU A 158 6.22 -8.97 5.68
C LEU A 158 5.79 -10.11 4.75
N LEU A 159 6.66 -10.57 3.86
CA LEU A 159 6.40 -11.74 3.01
C LEU A 159 6.10 -12.97 3.87
N GLY A 160 6.94 -13.26 4.87
CA GLY A 160 6.69 -14.36 5.80
C GLY A 160 5.34 -14.24 6.53
N PHE A 161 4.96 -13.04 6.93
CA PHE A 161 3.67 -12.78 7.57
C PHE A 161 2.48 -12.94 6.60
N SER A 162 2.61 -12.48 5.35
CA SER A 162 1.63 -12.69 4.30
C SER A 162 1.39 -14.19 4.06
N VAL A 163 2.45 -14.99 4.00
CA VAL A 163 2.35 -16.45 3.83
C VAL A 163 1.69 -17.11 5.04
N LEU A 164 2.01 -16.69 6.27
CA LEU A 164 1.36 -17.18 7.47
C LEU A 164 -0.14 -16.87 7.51
N LEU A 165 -0.54 -15.73 6.95
CA LEU A 165 -1.94 -15.35 6.81
C LEU A 165 -2.65 -16.05 5.64
N GLY A 166 -1.96 -16.93 4.90
CA GLY A 166 -2.52 -17.72 3.80
C GLY A 166 -2.65 -16.96 2.48
N ASN A 167 -1.97 -15.82 2.30
CA ASN A 167 -1.93 -15.16 0.99
C ASN A 167 -1.06 -15.96 0.01
N ALA A 168 -1.45 -15.93 -1.26
CA ALA A 168 -0.68 -16.55 -2.34
C ALA A 168 0.67 -15.84 -2.50
N ILE A 169 1.76 -16.60 -2.42
CA ILE A 169 3.14 -16.11 -2.58
C ILE A 169 3.32 -15.39 -3.91
N SER A 170 2.57 -15.77 -4.96
CA SER A 170 2.63 -15.15 -6.29
C SER A 170 2.21 -13.69 -6.32
N VAL A 171 1.57 -13.17 -5.27
CA VAL A 171 1.21 -11.75 -5.16
C VAL A 171 2.38 -10.92 -4.61
N ASP A 172 3.29 -11.55 -3.87
CA ASP A 172 4.39 -10.91 -3.14
C ASP A 172 5.79 -11.18 -3.75
N LEU A 173 5.90 -12.07 -4.75
CA LEU A 173 7.13 -12.50 -5.43
C LEU A 173 7.32 -11.79 -6.78
#